data_AF-A0A7W1ZD44-F1
#
_entry.id   AF-A0A7W1ZD44-F1
#
_cell.length_a   1.000
_cell.length_b   1.000
_cell.length_c   1.000
_cell.angle_alpha   90.00
_cell.angle_beta   90.00
_cell.angle_gamma   90.00
#
_symmetry.space_group_name_H-M   'P 1'
#
loop_
_entity.id
_entity.type
_entity.pdbx_description
1 polymer ?
#
loop_
_entity_poly.entity_id
_entity_poly.type
_entity_poly.pdbx_seq_one_letter_code
_entity_poly.pdbx_strand_id
1 'polypeptide(L)'
;MKKTCNYNAIEIKEALIASCVEYKPKDFIPFLLSKNVITEFPNKIRCYRFLKKLVNCAKINSVGPLRPKIEQKEWLEDKDLYTINFYDSVHRYTRISIEWKESSGTIFINPMPF
;
A
#
# COMPACT_ATOMS: atom_id res chain seq x y z
N MET A 1 18.95 13.55 16.69
CA MET A 1 18.77 13.04 15.30
C MET A 1 17.87 11.82 15.32
N LYS A 2 16.73 11.81 14.62
CA LYS A 2 15.94 10.57 14.45
C LYS A 2 16.73 9.63 13.53
N LYS A 3 17.15 8.46 14.03
CA LYS A 3 17.68 7.36 13.20
C LYS A 3 16.64 7.08 12.11
N THR A 4 17.00 7.28 10.86
CA THR A 4 16.18 6.87 9.73
C THR A 4 16.61 5.45 9.39
N CYS A 5 15.79 4.46 9.75
CA CYS A 5 15.98 3.09 9.31
C CYS A 5 15.64 3.02 7.83
N ASN A 6 16.52 2.42 7.03
CA ASN A 6 16.22 2.05 5.65
C ASN A 6 15.73 0.59 5.69
N TYR A 7 14.44 0.38 5.51
CA TYR A 7 13.90 -0.96 5.28
C TYR A 7 14.05 -1.34 3.81
N ASN A 8 14.24 -2.62 3.51
CA ASN A 8 14.28 -3.11 2.15
C ASN A 8 12.86 -3.25 1.56
N ALA A 9 12.76 -3.55 0.27
CA ALA A 9 11.48 -3.66 -0.43
C ALA A 9 10.58 -4.78 0.10
N ILE A 10 11.16 -5.90 0.55
CA ILE A 10 10.43 -7.04 1.11
C ILE A 10 9.79 -6.62 2.43
N GLU A 11 10.56 -6.04 3.35
CA GLU A 11 10.08 -5.58 4.66
C GLU A 11 8.94 -4.56 4.52
N ILE A 12 9.08 -3.60 3.60
CA ILE A 12 8.06 -2.57 3.37
C ILE A 12 6.80 -3.19 2.75
N LYS A 13 6.93 -4.13 1.81
CA LYS A 13 5.79 -4.79 1.16
C LYS A 13 5.02 -5.66 2.13
N GLU A 14 5.72 -6.46 2.93
CA GLU A 14 5.12 -7.30 3.96
C GLU A 14 4.40 -6.45 5.02
N ALA A 15 5.04 -5.37 5.50
CA ALA A 15 4.41 -4.45 6.44
C ALA A 15 3.17 -3.76 5.86
N LEU A 16 3.22 -3.36 4.59
CA LEU A 16 2.08 -2.77 3.89
C LEU A 16 0.91 -3.77 3.84
N ILE A 17 1.17 -4.99 3.36
CA ILE A 17 0.17 -6.05 3.24
C ILE A 17 -0.43 -6.37 4.61
N ALA A 18 0.40 -6.59 5.63
CA ALA A 18 -0.05 -6.89 6.99
C ALA A 18 -0.93 -5.76 7.55
N SER A 19 -0.52 -4.49 7.35
CA SER A 19 -1.29 -3.34 7.84
C SER A 19 -2.69 -3.24 7.21
N CYS A 20 -2.83 -3.68 5.96
CA CYS A 20 -4.11 -3.73 5.25
C CYS A 20 -4.95 -4.92 5.70
N VAL A 21 -4.38 -6.13 5.72
CA VAL A 21 -5.09 -7.38 6.07
C VAL A 21 -5.55 -7.39 7.53
N GLU A 22 -4.73 -6.87 8.45
CA GLU A 22 -5.07 -6.79 9.87
C GLU A 22 -5.87 -5.53 10.23
N TYR A 23 -6.13 -4.66 9.26
CA TYR A 23 -6.73 -3.33 9.47
C TYR A 23 -6.00 -2.47 10.51
N LYS A 24 -4.66 -2.55 10.53
CA LYS A 24 -3.77 -1.78 11.41
C LYS A 24 -2.86 -0.85 10.60
N PRO A 25 -3.41 0.19 9.95
CA PRO A 25 -2.62 1.07 9.09
C PRO A 25 -1.52 1.83 9.85
N LYS A 26 -1.68 2.01 11.18
CA LYS A 26 -0.68 2.68 12.03
C LYS A 26 0.67 1.96 12.03
N ASP A 27 0.66 0.64 11.91
CA ASP A 27 1.86 -0.19 11.99
C ASP A 27 2.76 0.02 10.76
N PHE A 28 2.19 0.57 9.67
CA PHE A 28 2.92 0.91 8.45
C PHE A 28 3.63 2.28 8.50
N ILE A 29 3.37 3.12 9.51
CA ILE A 29 3.96 4.48 9.59
C ILE A 29 5.50 4.45 9.52
N PRO A 30 6.22 3.60 10.27
CA PRO A 30 7.69 3.59 10.23
C PRO A 30 8.23 3.29 8.83
N PHE A 31 7.57 2.38 8.11
CA PHE A 31 7.95 1.95 6.77
C PHE A 31 7.68 3.03 5.74
N LEU A 32 6.49 3.63 5.75
CA LEU A 32 6.14 4.72 4.82
C LEU A 32 7.07 5.94 4.99
N LEU A 33 7.50 6.24 6.22
CA LEU A 33 8.37 7.37 6.52
C LEU A 33 9.85 7.14 6.15
N SER A 34 10.22 5.94 5.73
CA SER A 34 11.60 5.59 5.32
C SER A 34 12.06 6.44 4.14
N LYS A 35 13.34 6.75 4.07
CA LYS A 35 13.90 7.66 3.06
C LYS A 35 13.72 7.15 1.63
N ASN A 36 13.80 5.83 1.45
CA ASN A 36 13.65 5.16 0.16
C ASN A 36 12.21 5.09 -0.34
N VAL A 37 11.21 5.38 0.48
CA VAL A 37 9.81 5.41 0.02
C VAL A 37 9.49 6.75 -0.63
N ILE A 38 8.82 6.72 -1.77
CA ILE A 38 8.31 7.91 -2.49
C ILE A 38 6.81 7.73 -2.80
N THR A 39 6.12 8.84 -3.03
CA THR A 39 4.66 8.88 -3.26
C THR A 39 4.33 10.14 -4.07
N GLU A 40 3.25 10.12 -4.85
CA GLU A 40 2.77 11.32 -5.57
C GLU A 40 1.95 12.24 -4.68
N PHE A 41 1.55 11.76 -3.49
CA PHE A 41 0.91 12.63 -2.51
C PHE A 41 1.85 13.78 -2.14
N PRO A 42 1.32 14.98 -1.79
CA PRO A 42 2.17 16.13 -1.46
C PRO A 42 3.15 15.89 -0.31
N ASN A 43 2.89 14.88 0.52
CA ASN A 43 3.86 14.29 1.44
C ASN A 43 3.37 12.92 1.95
N LYS A 44 4.29 12.16 2.56
CA LYS A 44 4.04 10.84 3.16
C LYS A 44 2.95 10.84 4.24
N ILE A 45 2.76 11.95 4.97
CA ILE A 45 1.69 12.04 5.98
C ILE A 45 0.30 12.12 5.31
N ARG A 46 0.18 12.80 4.17
CA ARG A 46 -1.06 12.82 3.38
C ARG A 46 -1.33 11.45 2.74
N CYS A 47 -0.32 10.79 2.19
CA CYS A 47 -0.41 9.40 1.72
C CYS A 47 -0.93 8.48 2.84
N TYR A 48 -0.33 8.54 4.03
CA TYR A 48 -0.77 7.76 5.20
C TYR A 48 -2.23 8.04 5.59
N ARG A 49 -2.64 9.31 5.66
CA ARG A 49 -4.02 9.68 6.02
C ARG A 49 -5.01 9.08 5.03
N PHE A 50 -4.67 9.09 3.75
CA PHE A 50 -5.49 8.49 2.71
C PHE A 50 -5.53 6.96 2.83
N LEU A 51 -4.37 6.29 2.95
CA LEU A 51 -4.28 4.84 3.20
C LEU A 51 -5.12 4.44 4.42
N LYS A 52 -4.98 5.14 5.55
CA LYS A 52 -5.74 4.90 6.77
C LYS A 52 -7.25 5.00 6.52
N LYS A 53 -7.70 5.98 5.73
CA LYS A 53 -9.11 6.12 5.35
C LYS A 53 -9.57 4.89 4.56
N LEU A 54 -8.80 4.46 3.54
CA LEU A 54 -9.12 3.28 2.73
C LEU A 54 -9.21 2.01 3.60
N VAL A 55 -8.21 1.76 4.45
CA VAL A 55 -8.16 0.59 5.34
C VAL A 55 -9.34 0.58 6.31
N ASN A 56 -9.69 1.73 6.90
CA ASN A 56 -10.85 1.83 7.78
C ASN A 56 -12.18 1.62 7.03
N CYS A 57 -12.31 2.16 5.82
CA CYS A 57 -13.47 1.91 4.97
C CYS A 57 -13.58 0.42 4.61
N ALA A 58 -12.46 -0.22 4.27
CA ALA A 58 -12.44 -1.65 4.01
C ALA A 58 -12.84 -2.46 5.25
N LYS A 59 -12.36 -2.09 6.45
CA LYS A 59 -12.74 -2.75 7.71
C LYS A 59 -14.25 -2.78 7.94
N ILE A 60 -14.93 -1.68 7.63
CA ILE A 60 -16.38 -1.54 7.85
C ILE A 60 -17.18 -2.31 6.79
N ASN A 61 -16.69 -2.36 5.55
CA ASN A 61 -17.49 -2.76 4.39
C ASN A 61 -17.05 -4.10 3.75
N SER A 62 -16.04 -4.78 4.30
CA SER A 62 -15.56 -6.06 3.76
C SER A 62 -16.20 -7.24 4.49
N VAL A 63 -16.40 -8.34 3.76
CA VAL A 63 -16.92 -9.60 4.29
C VAL A 63 -15.80 -10.63 4.39
N GLY A 64 -15.39 -10.90 5.62
CA GLY A 64 -14.28 -11.80 5.93
C GLY A 64 -12.90 -11.13 5.74
N PRO A 65 -11.83 -11.92 5.79
CA PRO A 65 -10.46 -11.41 5.70
C PRO A 65 -10.13 -10.90 4.30
N LEU A 66 -9.34 -9.83 4.23
CA LEU A 66 -8.76 -9.37 2.97
C LEU A 66 -7.67 -10.33 2.49
N ARG A 67 -7.65 -10.56 1.18
CA ARG A 67 -6.64 -11.37 0.48
C ARG A 67 -5.91 -10.49 -0.52
N PRO A 68 -4.58 -10.30 -0.38
CA PRO A 68 -3.79 -9.54 -1.33
C PRO A 68 -3.63 -10.32 -2.63
N LYS A 69 -3.63 -9.60 -3.74
CA LYS A 69 -3.28 -10.10 -5.07
C LYS A 69 -2.47 -9.04 -5.79
N ILE A 70 -1.32 -9.45 -6.34
CA ILE A 70 -0.49 -8.59 -7.18
C ILE A 70 -1.02 -8.68 -8.60
N GLU A 71 -1.36 -7.53 -9.18
CA GLU A 71 -1.91 -7.44 -10.52
C GLU A 71 -1.16 -6.36 -11.32
N GLN A 72 -0.75 -6.72 -12.52
CA GLN A 72 -0.20 -5.80 -13.49
C GLN A 72 -1.27 -5.51 -14.53
N LYS A 73 -1.49 -4.23 -14.86
CA LYS A 73 -2.41 -3.85 -15.93
C LYS A 73 -1.65 -3.93 -17.25
N GLU A 74 -2.17 -4.73 -18.18
CA GLU A 74 -1.53 -4.96 -19.50
C GLU A 74 -1.37 -3.68 -20.33
N TRP A 75 -2.20 -2.66 -20.08
CA TRP A 75 -2.17 -1.38 -20.79
C TRP A 75 -1.26 -0.32 -20.14
N LEU A 76 -0.58 -0.63 -19.03
CA LEU A 76 0.40 0.30 -18.46
C LEU A 76 1.67 0.29 -19.29
N GLU A 77 2.09 1.48 -19.73
CA GLU A 77 3.39 1.66 -20.40
C GLU A 77 4.55 1.31 -19.47
N ASP A 78 4.39 1.59 -18.17
CA ASP A 78 5.35 1.27 -17.13
C ASP A 78 5.21 -0.19 -16.68
N LYS A 79 6.08 -1.05 -17.20
CA LYS A 79 6.08 -2.50 -16.90
C LYS A 79 6.53 -2.85 -15.48
N ASP A 80 7.12 -1.90 -14.75
CA ASP A 80 7.55 -2.12 -13.37
C ASP A 80 6.48 -1.65 -12.36
N LEU A 81 5.45 -0.95 -12.83
CA LEU A 81 4.31 -0.53 -12.04
C LEU A 81 3.26 -1.64 -11.99
N TYR A 82 2.94 -2.06 -10.76
CA TYR A 82 1.84 -2.99 -10.51
C TYR A 82 0.98 -2.51 -9.35
N THR A 83 -0.16 -3.15 -9.17
CA THR A 83 -1.09 -2.86 -8.08
C THR A 83 -1.15 -4.04 -7.13
N ILE A 84 -1.07 -3.75 -5.83
CA ILE A 84 -1.43 -4.69 -4.77
C ILE A 84 -2.91 -4.43 -4.46
N ASN A 85 -3.76 -5.33 -4.94
CA ASN A 85 -5.21 -5.29 -4.73
C ASN A 85 -5.62 -6.20 -3.58
N PHE A 86 -6.57 -5.75 -2.77
CA PHE A 86 -7.05 -6.50 -1.61
C PHE A 86 -8.52 -6.82 -1.80
N TYR A 87 -8.85 -8.11 -1.91
CA TYR A 87 -10.22 -8.59 -2.10
C TYR A 87 -10.75 -9.19 -0.82
N ASP A 88 -12.07 -9.12 -0.62
CA ASP A 88 -12.72 -9.95 0.38
C ASP A 88 -13.37 -11.17 -0.30
N SER A 89 -14.17 -11.93 0.45
CA SER A 89 -14.78 -13.17 -0.05
C SER A 89 -16.02 -12.96 -0.93
N VAL A 90 -16.55 -11.73 -1.02
CA VAL A 90 -17.88 -11.48 -1.59
C VAL A 90 -17.83 -10.50 -2.76
N HIS A 91 -17.04 -9.44 -2.66
CA HIS A 91 -17.02 -8.38 -3.65
C HIS A 91 -16.12 -8.75 -4.83
N ARG A 92 -16.68 -8.59 -6.04
CA ARG A 92 -15.93 -8.73 -7.30
C ARG A 92 -14.82 -7.68 -7.44
N TYR A 93 -15.06 -6.48 -6.90
CA TYR A 93 -14.13 -5.37 -6.98
C TYR A 93 -13.23 -5.33 -5.75
N THR A 94 -12.02 -4.84 -5.98
CA THR A 94 -11.02 -4.63 -4.93
C THR A 94 -11.53 -3.71 -3.82
N ARG A 95 -11.18 -4.05 -2.58
CA ARG A 95 -11.51 -3.31 -1.36
C ARG A 95 -10.44 -2.32 -0.97
N ILE A 96 -9.22 -2.45 -1.50
CA ILE A 96 -8.08 -1.52 -1.37
C ILE A 96 -7.18 -1.74 -2.59
N SER A 97 -6.75 -0.67 -3.25
CA SER A 97 -5.76 -0.73 -4.33
C SER A 97 -4.57 0.16 -4.00
N ILE A 98 -3.37 -0.39 -4.13
CA ILE A 98 -2.13 0.34 -3.88
C ILE A 98 -1.18 0.12 -5.04
N GLU A 99 -0.84 1.19 -5.73
CA GLU A 99 0.22 1.18 -6.72
C GLU A 99 1.58 1.01 -6.05
N TRP A 100 2.39 0.16 -6.66
CA TRP A 100 3.68 -0.22 -6.17
C TRP A 100 4.66 -0.30 -7.34
N LYS A 101 5.84 0.30 -7.15
CA LYS A 101 6.97 0.14 -8.06
C LYS A 101 8.28 0.11 -7.29
N GLU A 102 9.14 -0.83 -7.63
CA GLU A 102 10.51 -0.93 -7.12
C GLU A 102 11.47 -0.38 -8.17
N SER A 103 12.32 0.55 -7.77
CA SER A 103 13.38 1.14 -8.59
C SER A 103 14.69 1.09 -7.82
N SER A 104 15.82 1.34 -8.48
CA SER A 104 17.17 1.29 -7.89
C SER A 104 17.31 2.12 -6.60
N GLY A 105 17.03 1.49 -5.45
CA GLY A 105 17.09 2.10 -4.13
C GLY A 105 15.83 2.86 -3.68
N THR A 106 14.74 2.88 -4.46
CA THR A 106 13.49 3.56 -4.10
C THR A 106 12.27 2.68 -4.30
N ILE A 107 11.25 2.92 -3.48
CA ILE A 107 9.98 2.20 -3.49
C ILE A 107 8.86 3.24 -3.62
N PHE A 108 8.14 3.18 -4.72
CA PHE A 108 6.97 3.99 -4.95
C PHE A 108 5.74 3.34 -4.34
N ILE A 109 4.97 4.12 -3.58
CA ILE A 109 3.72 3.67 -2.95
C ILE A 109 2.65 4.75 -3.11
N ASN A 110 1.54 4.37 -3.73
CA ASN A 110 0.39 5.25 -3.93
C ASN A 110 -0.92 4.48 -3.71
N PRO A 111 -1.63 4.71 -2.59
CA PRO A 111 -2.97 4.18 -2.43
C PRO A 111 -3.94 4.91 -3.38
N MET A 112 -4.78 4.15 -4.07
CA MET A 112 -5.67 4.65 -5.11
C MET A 112 -7.09 4.93 -4.59
N PRO A 113 -7.77 5.98 -5.07
CA PRO A 113 -9.20 6.16 -4.83
C PRO A 113 -10.01 5.04 -5.50
N PHE A 114 -11.15 4.68 -4.87
CA PHE A 114 -12.17 3.84 -5.48
C PHE A 114 -13.00 4.63 -6.48
#